data_AF-A0A1G6TII2-F1
#
_entry.id   AF-A0A1G6TII2-F1
#
_cell.length_a   1.000
_cell.length_b   1.000
_cell.length_c   1.000
_cell.angle_alpha   90.00
_cell.angle_beta   90.00
_cell.angle_gamma   90.00
#
_symmetry.space_group_name_H-M   'P 1'
#
loop_
_entity.id
_entity.type
_entity.pdbx_description
1 polymer ?
#
loop_
_entity_poly.entity_id
_entity_poly.type
_entity_poly.pdbx_seq_one_letter_code
_entity_poly.pdbx_strand_id
1 'polypeptide(L)'
;MTNPEQWLAQYDETLKKAAASARKADEALREVGGSATSPDGEITVRVGANGATTGLVLRPGVRDMEPEHLARVILAVTRQAQRDASAHVVAAMRDLVGDSPALEVVKAHLPQGFAGDGTDDPANLELLRDTRGDDEYFENPPEVVN
;
A
#
# COMPACT_ATOMS: atom_id res chain seq x y z
N MET A 1 28.06 -44.68 -3.31
CA MET A 1 28.68 -43.55 -4.05
C MET A 1 27.59 -42.92 -4.88
N THR A 2 27.16 -41.72 -4.55
CA THR A 2 26.12 -41.00 -5.31
C THR A 2 26.65 -40.77 -6.74
N ASN A 3 25.88 -41.20 -7.75
CA ASN A 3 26.29 -41.09 -9.14
C ASN A 3 26.38 -39.59 -9.51
N PRO A 4 27.52 -39.06 -9.98
CA PRO A 4 27.69 -37.64 -10.30
C PRO A 4 26.63 -37.10 -11.27
N GLU A 5 26.09 -37.94 -12.17
CA GLU A 5 25.01 -37.56 -13.08
C GLU A 5 23.67 -37.34 -12.35
N GLN A 6 23.38 -38.11 -11.31
CA GLN A 6 22.16 -37.95 -10.51
C GLN A 6 22.20 -36.69 -9.65
N TRP A 7 23.38 -36.35 -9.13
CA TRP A 7 23.58 -35.10 -8.38
C TRP A 7 23.38 -33.87 -9.27
N LEU A 8 23.92 -33.88 -10.50
CA LEU A 8 23.72 -32.80 -11.47
C LEU A 8 22.25 -32.64 -11.88
N ALA A 9 21.55 -33.75 -12.15
CA ALA A 9 20.13 -33.72 -12.52
C ALA A 9 19.24 -33.16 -11.39
N GLN A 10 19.50 -33.55 -10.13
CA GLN A 10 18.79 -33.01 -8.97
C GLN A 10 19.08 -31.52 -8.74
N TYR A 11 20.32 -31.09 -8.99
CA TYR A 11 20.71 -29.69 -8.87
C TYR A 11 20.01 -28.83 -9.92
N ASP A 12 19.97 -29.28 -11.17
CA ASP A 12 19.23 -28.63 -12.26
C ASP A 12 17.73 -28.54 -11.99
N GLU A 13 17.13 -29.60 -11.45
CA GLU A 13 15.71 -29.60 -11.09
C GLU A 13 15.41 -28.64 -9.93
N THR A 14 16.31 -28.59 -8.94
CA THR A 14 16.21 -27.66 -7.80
C THR A 14 16.33 -26.21 -8.27
N LEU A 15 17.29 -25.92 -9.16
CA LEU A 15 17.46 -24.59 -9.76
C LEU A 15 16.25 -24.17 -10.59
N LYS A 16 15.68 -25.08 -11.39
CA LYS A 16 14.46 -24.81 -12.17
C LYS A 16 13.26 -24.51 -11.26
N LYS A 17 13.08 -25.30 -10.18
CA LYS A 17 12.01 -25.06 -9.19
C LYS A 17 12.20 -23.72 -8.46
N ALA A 18 13.42 -23.39 -8.06
CA ALA A 18 13.73 -22.11 -7.43
C ALA A 18 13.44 -20.94 -8.37
N ALA A 19 13.86 -21.02 -9.63
CA ALA A 19 13.62 -19.97 -10.63
C ALA A 19 12.13 -19.80 -10.98
N ALA A 20 11.36 -20.89 -11.07
CA ALA A 20 9.92 -20.82 -11.30
C ALA A 20 9.18 -20.22 -10.09
N SER A 21 9.59 -20.59 -8.88
CA SER A 21 9.04 -20.04 -7.64
C SER A 21 9.36 -18.56 -7.50
N ALA A 22 10.57 -18.15 -7.86
CA ALA A 22 10.99 -16.74 -7.87
C ALA A 22 10.17 -15.91 -8.87
N ARG A 23 9.92 -16.41 -10.10
CA ARG A 23 9.07 -15.72 -11.08
C ARG A 23 7.63 -15.60 -10.61
N LYS A 24 7.06 -16.67 -10.07
CA LYS A 24 5.70 -16.64 -9.53
C LYS A 24 5.60 -15.67 -8.35
N ALA A 25 6.62 -15.60 -7.50
CA ALA A 25 6.70 -14.62 -6.43
C ALA A 25 6.85 -13.19 -6.96
N ASP A 26 7.66 -12.96 -8.01
CA ASP A 26 7.82 -11.65 -8.65
C ASP A 26 6.53 -11.18 -9.33
N GLU A 27 5.82 -12.09 -9.99
CA GLU A 27 4.53 -11.83 -10.64
C GLU A 27 3.43 -11.60 -9.59
N ALA A 28 3.38 -12.42 -8.53
CA ALA A 28 2.49 -12.19 -7.40
C ALA A 28 2.83 -10.89 -6.65
N LEU A 29 4.10 -10.51 -6.50
CA LEU A 29 4.50 -9.24 -5.88
C LEU A 29 4.20 -8.03 -6.78
N ARG A 30 4.23 -8.21 -8.10
CA ARG A 30 3.73 -7.22 -9.07
C ARG A 30 2.22 -7.11 -9.03
N GLU A 31 1.51 -8.19 -8.72
CA GLU A 31 0.07 -8.22 -8.47
C GLU A 31 -0.29 -7.66 -7.08
N VAL A 32 0.60 -7.78 -6.10
CA VAL A 32 0.48 -7.13 -4.78
C VAL A 32 0.76 -5.65 -4.96
N GLY A 33 -0.28 -4.93 -5.31
CA GLY A 33 -0.33 -3.49 -5.40
C GLY A 33 -1.67 -3.01 -4.86
N GLY A 34 -1.85 -1.69 -4.90
CA GLY A 34 -3.14 -1.08 -4.58
C GLY A 34 -3.64 -0.29 -5.76
N SER A 35 -4.96 -0.13 -5.85
CA SER A 35 -5.58 0.72 -6.85
C SER A 35 -6.72 1.51 -6.25
N ALA A 36 -6.83 2.78 -6.62
CA ALA A 36 -7.98 3.60 -6.29
C ALA A 36 -8.42 4.42 -7.49
N THR A 37 -9.69 4.76 -7.51
CA THR A 37 -10.32 5.55 -8.55
C THR A 37 -11.11 6.69 -7.90
N SER A 38 -11.04 7.89 -8.47
CA SER A 38 -11.82 9.04 -8.00
C SER A 38 -13.33 8.76 -8.08
N PRO A 39 -14.17 9.43 -7.27
CA PRO A 39 -15.62 9.19 -7.26
C PRO A 39 -16.31 9.36 -8.62
N ASP A 40 -15.78 10.25 -9.46
CA ASP A 40 -16.26 10.51 -10.82
C ASP A 40 -15.71 9.53 -11.88
N GLY A 41 -14.79 8.64 -11.50
CA GLY A 41 -14.17 7.68 -12.42
C GLY A 41 -13.08 8.25 -13.32
N GLU A 42 -12.79 9.56 -13.23
CA GLU A 42 -11.91 10.26 -14.17
C GLU A 42 -10.42 10.01 -13.90
N ILE A 43 -10.06 9.70 -12.66
CA ILE A 43 -8.68 9.53 -12.21
C ILE A 43 -8.54 8.13 -11.59
N THR A 44 -7.56 7.36 -12.03
CA THR A 44 -7.21 6.07 -11.41
C THR A 44 -5.72 6.01 -11.14
N VAL A 45 -5.35 5.65 -9.92
CA VAL A 45 -3.96 5.50 -9.48
C VAL A 45 -3.71 4.04 -9.12
N ARG A 46 -2.57 3.51 -9.59
CA ARG A 46 -2.04 2.20 -9.19
C ARG A 46 -0.70 2.40 -8.48
N VAL A 47 -0.49 1.63 -7.42
CA VAL A 47 0.73 1.62 -6.64
C VAL A 47 1.22 0.19 -6.44
N GLY A 48 2.53 -0.01 -6.28
CA GLY A 48 3.09 -1.31 -5.90
C GLY A 48 3.05 -1.55 -4.39
N ALA A 49 3.41 -2.75 -3.95
CA ALA A 49 3.49 -3.15 -2.54
C ALA A 49 4.34 -2.21 -1.66
N ASN A 50 5.35 -1.55 -2.24
CA ASN A 50 6.21 -0.59 -1.55
C ASN A 50 5.62 0.83 -1.47
N GLY A 51 4.39 1.03 -1.94
CA GLY A 51 3.70 2.32 -1.98
C GLY A 51 4.13 3.26 -3.12
N ALA A 52 5.04 2.83 -3.99
CA ALA A 52 5.45 3.63 -5.15
C ALA A 52 4.34 3.63 -6.22
N THR A 53 4.04 4.81 -6.78
CA THR A 53 3.09 4.94 -7.89
C THR A 53 3.64 4.29 -9.15
N THR A 54 2.91 3.29 -9.66
CA THR A 54 3.27 2.52 -10.86
C THR A 54 2.37 2.84 -12.05
N GLY A 55 1.24 3.50 -11.82
CA GLY A 55 0.35 3.92 -12.89
C GLY A 55 -0.56 5.08 -12.50
N LEU A 56 -0.80 5.96 -13.46
CA LEU A 56 -1.79 7.02 -13.39
C LEU A 56 -2.59 7.03 -14.70
N VAL A 57 -3.91 6.95 -14.60
CA VAL A 57 -4.84 7.08 -15.73
C VAL A 57 -5.69 8.31 -15.50
N LEU A 58 -5.69 9.21 -16.48
CA LEU A 58 -6.53 10.39 -16.54
C LEU A 58 -7.47 10.26 -17.74
N ARG A 59 -8.77 10.31 -17.50
CA ARG A 59 -9.81 10.25 -18.54
C ARG A 59 -10.18 11.66 -19.03
N PRO A 60 -10.89 11.79 -20.17
CA PRO A 60 -11.11 13.09 -20.80
C PRO A 60 -11.78 14.16 -19.93
N GLY A 61 -12.59 13.79 -18.93
CA GLY A 61 -13.29 14.73 -18.06
C GLY A 61 -12.36 15.54 -17.15
N VAL A 62 -11.10 15.12 -16.95
CA VAL A 62 -10.12 15.94 -16.21
C VAL A 62 -9.75 17.24 -16.93
N ARG A 63 -10.03 17.35 -18.23
CA ARG A 63 -9.67 18.54 -19.02
C ARG A 63 -10.43 19.78 -18.59
N ASP A 64 -11.61 19.59 -18.03
CA ASP A 64 -12.48 20.67 -17.55
C ASP A 64 -12.26 20.96 -16.06
N MET A 65 -11.33 20.26 -15.39
CA MET A 65 -10.99 20.49 -14.00
C MET A 65 -9.98 21.63 -13.85
N GLU A 66 -10.20 22.49 -12.85
CA GLU A 66 -9.19 23.45 -12.43
C GLU A 66 -7.89 22.73 -11.99
N PRO A 67 -6.70 23.20 -12.39
CA PRO A 67 -5.43 22.51 -12.13
C PRO A 67 -5.18 22.20 -10.65
N GLU A 68 -5.48 23.14 -9.75
CA GLU A 68 -5.32 22.95 -8.32
C GLU A 68 -6.31 21.92 -7.78
N HIS A 69 -7.52 21.83 -8.34
CA HIS A 69 -8.48 20.80 -7.99
C HIS A 69 -8.00 19.43 -8.44
N LEU A 70 -7.56 19.30 -9.70
CA LEU A 70 -7.01 18.07 -10.25
C LEU A 70 -5.84 17.55 -9.42
N ALA A 71 -4.91 18.43 -9.04
CA ALA A 71 -3.78 18.06 -8.19
C ALA A 71 -4.22 17.50 -6.83
N ARG A 72 -5.21 18.14 -6.18
CA ARG A 72 -5.77 17.66 -4.91
C ARG A 72 -6.43 16.29 -5.05
N VAL A 73 -7.21 16.07 -6.12
CA VAL A 73 -7.87 14.79 -6.36
C VAL A 73 -6.84 13.69 -6.64
N ILE A 74 -5.84 13.93 -7.49
CA ILE A 74 -4.76 12.96 -7.76
C ILE A 74 -4.05 12.55 -6.46
N LEU A 75 -3.69 13.51 -5.61
CA LEU A 75 -3.04 13.20 -4.33
C LEU A 75 -3.96 12.43 -3.39
N ALA A 76 -5.26 12.75 -3.35
CA ALA A 76 -6.23 12.02 -2.54
C ALA A 76 -6.38 10.56 -3.02
N VAL A 77 -6.56 10.34 -4.32
CA VAL A 77 -6.66 9.00 -4.92
C VAL A 77 -5.35 8.22 -4.75
N THR A 78 -4.19 8.91 -4.80
CA THR A 78 -2.89 8.27 -4.56
C THR A 78 -2.79 7.73 -3.13
N ARG A 79 -3.19 8.51 -2.12
CA ARG A 79 -3.21 8.05 -0.72
C ARG A 79 -4.15 6.86 -0.54
N GLN A 80 -5.33 6.88 -1.17
CA GLN A 80 -6.26 5.74 -1.14
C GLN A 80 -5.64 4.48 -1.76
N ALA A 81 -4.97 4.60 -2.91
CA ALA A 81 -4.28 3.47 -3.53
C ALA A 81 -3.15 2.93 -2.64
N GLN A 82 -2.40 3.81 -1.96
CA GLN A 82 -1.36 3.41 -1.00
C GLN A 82 -1.92 2.62 0.18
N ARG A 83 -3.05 3.05 0.74
CA ARG A 83 -3.73 2.32 1.83
C ARG A 83 -4.29 0.97 1.38
N ASP A 84 -4.84 0.90 0.17
CA ASP A 84 -5.29 -0.35 -0.46
C ASP A 84 -4.12 -1.34 -0.60
N ALA A 85 -2.96 -0.88 -1.08
CA ALA A 85 -1.76 -1.70 -1.17
C ALA A 85 -1.28 -2.20 0.20
N SER A 86 -1.27 -1.30 1.19
CA SER A 86 -0.92 -1.63 2.56
C SER A 86 -1.87 -2.67 3.17
N ALA A 87 -3.17 -2.62 2.85
CA ALA A 87 -4.14 -3.63 3.27
C ALA A 87 -3.83 -5.00 2.66
N HIS A 88 -3.46 -5.05 1.37
CA HIS A 88 -3.01 -6.29 0.73
C HIS A 88 -1.73 -6.85 1.36
N VAL A 89 -0.78 -5.99 1.74
CA VAL A 89 0.44 -6.42 2.47
C VAL A 89 0.08 -7.00 3.84
N VAL A 90 -0.81 -6.36 4.60
CA VAL A 90 -1.29 -6.86 5.89
C VAL A 90 -2.00 -8.21 5.73
N ALA A 91 -2.86 -8.34 4.71
CA ALA A 91 -3.56 -9.60 4.44
C ALA A 91 -2.58 -10.73 4.10
N ALA A 92 -1.61 -10.48 3.21
CA ALA A 92 -0.60 -11.47 2.84
C ALA A 92 0.27 -11.89 4.04
N MET A 93 0.65 -10.94 4.90
CA MET A 93 1.41 -11.25 6.11
C MET A 93 0.57 -12.04 7.12
N ARG A 94 -0.71 -11.69 7.31
CA ARG A 94 -1.62 -12.44 8.18
C ARG A 94 -1.78 -13.89 7.70
N ASP A 95 -1.88 -14.12 6.40
CA ASP A 95 -1.99 -15.48 5.85
C ASP A 95 -0.71 -16.30 6.10
N LEU A 96 0.45 -15.65 6.18
CA LEU A 96 1.74 -16.30 6.44
C LEU A 96 2.02 -16.56 7.92
N VAL A 97 1.77 -15.57 8.79
CA VAL A 97 2.18 -15.61 10.21
C VAL A 97 1.02 -15.59 11.21
N GLY A 98 -0.22 -15.54 10.74
CA GLY A 98 -1.42 -15.38 11.57
C GLY A 98 -1.47 -14.03 12.30
N ASP A 99 -2.40 -13.91 13.26
CA ASP A 99 -2.51 -12.76 14.16
C ASP A 99 -1.38 -12.81 15.22
N SER A 100 -0.17 -12.49 14.79
CA SER A 100 1.06 -12.58 15.59
C SER A 100 1.69 -11.21 15.86
N PRO A 101 2.61 -11.10 16.85
CA PRO A 101 3.37 -9.87 17.07
C PRO A 101 4.13 -9.39 15.82
N ALA A 102 4.53 -10.30 14.93
CA ALA A 102 5.16 -9.95 13.67
C ALA A 102 4.20 -9.19 12.73
N LEU A 103 2.92 -9.54 12.72
CA LEU A 103 1.89 -8.82 11.97
C LEU A 103 1.69 -7.39 12.52
N GLU A 104 1.71 -7.23 13.84
CA GLU A 104 1.59 -5.91 14.48
C GLU A 104 2.78 -5.00 14.16
N VAL A 105 4.00 -5.55 14.11
CA VAL A 105 5.19 -4.79 13.66
C VAL A 105 5.01 -4.30 12.22
N VAL A 106 4.49 -5.13 11.32
CA VAL A 106 4.21 -4.73 9.94
C VAL A 106 3.20 -3.58 9.92
N LYS A 107 2.05 -3.74 10.60
CA LYS A 107 1.00 -2.71 10.66
C LYS A 107 1.54 -1.36 11.15
N ALA A 108 2.41 -1.37 12.17
CA ALA A 108 3.00 -0.16 12.75
C ALA A 108 3.95 0.60 11.81
N HIS A 109 4.51 -0.05 10.78
CA HIS A 109 5.47 0.55 9.86
C HIS A 109 4.87 0.94 8.49
N LEU A 110 3.55 0.86 8.33
CA LEU A 110 2.88 1.25 7.09
C LEU A 110 2.75 2.78 7.01
N PRO A 111 3.38 3.45 6.03
CA PRO A 111 3.55 4.90 6.04
C PRO A 111 2.24 5.69 5.86
N GLN A 112 1.21 5.06 5.32
CA GLN A 112 -0.12 5.66 5.15
C GLN A 112 -1.20 4.88 5.91
N GLY A 113 -0.83 3.99 6.83
CA GLY A 113 -1.78 3.00 7.37
C GLY A 113 -2.27 2.04 6.29
N PHE A 114 -3.41 1.40 6.52
CA PHE A 114 -4.02 0.46 5.57
C PHE A 114 -5.53 0.58 5.52
N ALA A 115 -6.13 0.23 4.38
CA ALA A 115 -7.58 0.27 4.23
C ALA A 115 -8.28 -0.60 5.30
N GLY A 116 -9.18 0.02 6.07
CA GLY A 116 -9.90 -0.64 7.15
C GLY A 116 -9.23 -0.56 8.54
N ASP A 117 -8.14 0.19 8.68
CA ASP A 117 -7.51 0.49 9.98
C ASP A 117 -8.26 1.56 10.82
N GLY A 118 -9.36 2.10 10.28
CA GLY A 118 -10.17 3.14 10.90
C GLY A 118 -9.71 4.57 10.59
N THR A 119 -8.55 4.78 9.96
CA THR A 119 -8.04 6.12 9.59
C THR A 119 -8.64 6.68 8.29
N ASP A 120 -9.47 5.87 7.62
CA ASP A 120 -10.24 6.24 6.42
C ASP A 120 -11.66 6.68 6.73
N ASP A 121 -12.11 6.50 7.98
CA ASP A 121 -13.44 6.95 8.40
C ASP A 121 -13.43 8.48 8.55
N PRO A 122 -14.27 9.22 7.81
CA PRO A 122 -14.39 10.67 7.99
C PRO A 122 -14.73 11.06 9.44
N ALA A 123 -15.43 10.21 10.19
CA ALA A 123 -15.70 10.45 11.61
C ALA A 123 -14.41 10.42 12.47
N ASN A 124 -13.41 9.62 12.10
CA ASN A 124 -12.13 9.58 12.78
C ASN A 124 -11.17 10.69 12.32
N LEU A 125 -11.31 11.16 11.07
CA LEU A 125 -10.59 12.34 10.59
C LEU A 125 -11.06 13.64 11.26
N GLU A 126 -12.33 13.73 11.66
CA GLU A 126 -12.83 14.83 12.50
C GLU A 126 -12.26 14.79 13.92
N LEU A 127 -12.01 13.60 14.48
CA LEU A 127 -11.36 13.42 15.79
C LEU A 127 -9.85 13.76 15.76
N LEU A 128 -9.19 13.56 14.61
CA LEU A 128 -7.80 13.96 14.38
C LEU A 128 -7.66 15.44 14.02
N ARG A 129 -8.74 16.08 13.59
CA ARG A 129 -8.73 17.51 13.29
C ARG A 129 -8.68 18.25 14.61
N ASP A 130 -7.57 18.91 14.86
CA ASP A 130 -7.47 19.84 15.97
C ASP A 130 -8.48 20.98 15.75
N THR A 131 -9.58 20.97 16.50
CA THR A 131 -10.62 22.00 16.45
C THR A 131 -10.41 23.09 17.49
N ARG A 132 -9.29 23.08 18.21
CA ARG A 132 -8.96 24.11 19.19
C ARG A 132 -8.76 25.44 18.47
N GLY A 133 -9.15 26.53 19.13
CA GLY A 133 -8.90 27.88 18.60
C GLY A 133 -7.39 28.11 18.49
N ASP A 134 -6.97 28.92 17.52
CA ASP A 134 -5.55 29.19 17.26
C ASP A 134 -4.79 29.57 18.55
N ASP A 135 -5.42 30.31 19.46
CA ASP A 135 -4.85 30.72 20.75
C ASP A 135 -4.49 29.51 21.64
N GLU A 136 -5.33 28.46 21.65
CA GLU A 136 -5.15 27.26 22.48
C GLU A 136 -4.11 26.29 21.89
N TYR A 137 -3.89 26.34 20.58
CA TYR A 137 -2.83 25.57 19.90
C TYR A 137 -1.43 26.05 20.30
N PHE A 138 -1.25 27.37 20.46
CA PHE A 138 0.03 27.95 20.87
C PHE A 138 0.31 27.80 22.36
N GLU A 139 -0.74 27.83 23.19
CA GLU A 139 -0.60 27.67 24.64
C GLU A 139 -0.39 26.21 25.07
N ASN A 140 -0.95 25.25 24.30
CA ASN A 140 -0.85 23.83 24.61
C ASN A 140 -0.60 22.99 23.34
N PRO A 141 0.64 23.00 22.79
CA PRO A 141 0.94 22.28 21.56
C PRO A 141 0.74 20.77 21.75
N PRO A 142 0.29 20.03 20.72
CA PRO A 142 0.12 18.59 20.83
C PRO A 142 1.46 17.92 21.14
N GLU A 143 1.44 16.92 22.02
CA GLU A 143 2.63 16.09 22.28
C GLU A 143 3.01 15.35 20.99
N VAL A 144 4.20 15.65 20.48
CA VAL A 144 4.75 14.94 19.32
C VAL A 144 5.05 13.51 19.78
N VAL A 145 4.28 12.54 19.29
CA VAL A 145 4.55 11.13 19.55
C VAL A 145 5.82 10.76 18.78
N ASN A 146 6.89 10.46 19.52
CA ASN A 146 8.18 10.00 18.97
C ASN A 146 8.08 8.57 18.43
#